data_AF-A0A4V0XZP4-F1
#
_entry.id   AF-A0A4V0XZP4-F1
#
_cell.length_a   1.000
_cell.length_b   1.000
_cell.length_c   1.000
_cell.angle_alpha   90.00
_cell.angle_beta   90.00
_cell.angle_gamma   90.00
#
_symmetry.space_group_name_H-M   'P 1'
#
loop_
_entity.id
_entity.type
_entity.pdbx_description
1 polymer ?
#
loop_
_entity_poly.entity_id
_entity_poly.type
_entity_poly.pdbx_seq_one_letter_code
_entity_poly.pdbx_strand_id
1 'polypeptide(L)'
;MLPAIGLGNEQAKLKVYIANRPNYSHYPALTSVVDLPESEIHQIGAACGNGWRKVFNVYAKFIFALGHDEAKTFASWQQYRDKRLLQSNSDTSLLFSAPDLTCNAIRIVMGRTYAKALLKQSLSHIELDWLDDEFAVCKTNKLIVCPYFDYRQLSNIKIIRLVELVNALPNHV
;
A
#
# COMPACT_ATOMS: atom_id res chain seq x y z
N MET A 1 5.05 -19.50 -8.27
CA MET A 1 4.71 -18.14 -7.78
C MET A 1 5.61 -17.86 -6.59
N LEU A 2 6.29 -16.72 -6.54
CA LEU A 2 7.08 -16.36 -5.35
C LEU A 2 6.10 -15.97 -4.22
N PRO A 3 6.40 -16.34 -2.96
CA PRO A 3 5.51 -16.01 -1.83
C PRO A 3 5.41 -14.50 -1.64
N ALA A 4 4.28 -14.05 -1.12
CA ALA A 4 4.12 -12.66 -0.71
C ALA A 4 5.02 -12.39 0.52
N ILE A 5 5.72 -11.27 0.50
CA ILE A 5 6.60 -10.85 1.60
C ILE A 5 6.21 -9.43 1.98
N GLY A 6 5.98 -9.15 3.26
CA GLY A 6 5.57 -7.82 3.69
C GLY A 6 4.98 -7.77 5.08
N LEU A 7 4.23 -6.71 5.32
CA LEU A 7 3.55 -6.41 6.57
C LEU A 7 2.03 -6.45 6.36
N GLY A 8 1.27 -6.82 7.39
CA GLY A 8 -0.18 -6.82 7.38
C GLY A 8 -0.81 -8.17 7.04
N ASN A 9 -1.94 -8.14 6.34
CA ASN A 9 -2.72 -9.32 6.01
C ASN A 9 -2.46 -9.77 4.57
N GLU A 10 -1.95 -10.99 4.37
CA GLU A 10 -1.70 -11.54 3.03
C GLU A 10 -2.96 -11.62 2.16
N GLN A 11 -4.12 -11.83 2.80
CA GLN A 11 -5.42 -11.95 2.13
C GLN A 11 -6.15 -10.60 2.00
N ALA A 12 -5.48 -9.49 2.30
CA ALA A 12 -6.05 -8.16 2.14
C ALA A 12 -6.55 -7.91 0.71
N LYS A 13 -7.75 -7.35 0.59
CA LYS A 13 -8.36 -6.92 -0.69
C LYS A 13 -7.69 -5.66 -1.23
N LEU A 14 -7.01 -4.89 -0.39
CA LEU A 14 -6.17 -3.77 -0.78
C LEU A 14 -4.72 -4.03 -0.41
N LYS A 15 -3.87 -4.15 -1.43
CA LYS A 15 -2.45 -4.45 -1.30
C LYS A 15 -1.63 -3.27 -1.79
N VAL A 16 -0.76 -2.74 -0.94
CA VAL A 16 0.16 -1.65 -1.30
C VAL A 16 1.56 -2.22 -1.47
N TYR A 17 2.27 -1.83 -2.53
CA TYR A 17 3.59 -2.35 -2.88
C TYR A 17 4.65 -1.27 -2.79
N ILE A 18 5.77 -1.60 -2.15
CA ILE A 18 6.88 -0.68 -1.87
C ILE A 18 8.22 -1.39 -2.09
N ALA A 19 9.20 -0.67 -2.66
CA ALA A 19 10.55 -1.22 -2.87
C ALA A 19 11.33 -1.44 -1.57
N ASN A 20 11.09 -0.59 -0.58
CA ASN A 20 11.91 -0.50 0.62
C ASN A 20 11.37 -1.41 1.73
N ARG A 21 12.28 -2.01 2.50
CA ARG A 21 11.99 -2.73 3.75
C ARG A 21 12.41 -1.89 4.95
N PRO A 22 11.70 -1.95 6.09
CA PRO A 22 12.15 -1.25 7.28
C PRO A 22 13.43 -1.92 7.81
N ASN A 23 14.48 -1.12 8.01
CA ASN A 23 15.73 -1.59 8.60
C ASN A 23 15.63 -1.58 10.13
N TYR A 24 14.76 -2.45 10.66
CA TYR A 24 14.49 -2.60 12.08
C TYR A 24 14.14 -4.05 12.40
N SER A 25 14.65 -4.57 13.52
CA SER A 25 14.36 -5.93 13.99
C SER A 25 14.61 -6.99 12.88
N HIS A 26 13.70 -7.94 12.74
CA HIS A 26 13.76 -9.02 11.74
C HIS A 26 13.16 -8.63 10.37
N TYR A 27 12.62 -7.42 10.21
CA TYR A 27 11.89 -7.02 9.00
C TYR A 27 12.69 -7.05 7.68
N PRO A 28 13.99 -6.72 7.65
CA PRO A 28 14.79 -6.87 6.43
C PRO A 28 14.81 -8.31 5.89
N ALA A 29 14.81 -9.28 6.81
CA ALA A 29 14.97 -10.70 6.53
C ALA A 29 13.65 -11.47 6.34
N LEU A 30 12.50 -10.78 6.29
CA LEU A 30 11.22 -11.45 6.07
C LEU A 30 11.19 -12.25 4.77
N THR A 31 10.59 -13.44 4.87
CA THR A 31 10.33 -14.38 3.77
C THR A 31 8.84 -14.66 3.57
N SER A 32 7.99 -14.10 4.43
CA SER A 32 6.51 -14.17 4.37
C SER A 32 5.88 -12.83 4.75
N VAL A 33 4.57 -12.74 4.64
CA VAL A 33 3.80 -11.64 5.24
C VAL A 33 3.65 -11.89 6.74
N VAL A 34 3.88 -10.86 7.56
CA VAL A 34 3.63 -10.89 9.02
C VAL A 34 2.76 -9.70 9.39
N ASP A 35 1.86 -9.87 10.35
CA ASP A 35 1.14 -8.74 10.90
C ASP A 35 2.04 -7.89 11.81
N LEU A 36 1.70 -6.61 11.96
CA LEU A 36 2.33 -5.74 12.94
C LEU A 36 1.47 -5.74 14.21
N PRO A 37 2.01 -6.18 15.35
CA PRO A 37 1.37 -5.96 16.65
C PRO A 37 1.05 -4.48 16.93
N GLU A 38 0.23 -4.23 17.95
CA GLU A 38 0.03 -2.88 18.44
C GLU A 38 1.38 -2.23 18.82
N SER A 39 1.52 -0.93 18.57
CA SER A 39 2.76 -0.14 18.74
C SER A 39 3.91 -0.43 17.77
N GLU A 40 3.89 -1.49 16.96
CA GLU A 40 5.01 -1.82 16.06
C GLU A 40 5.19 -0.78 14.93
N ILE A 41 4.09 -0.23 14.39
CA ILE A 41 4.14 0.93 13.49
C ILE A 41 4.89 2.12 14.12
N HIS A 42 4.66 2.38 15.41
CA HIS A 42 5.35 3.45 16.13
C HIS A 42 6.85 3.13 16.31
N GLN A 43 7.18 1.88 16.68
CA GLN A 43 8.57 1.43 16.86
C GLN A 43 9.37 1.49 15.56
N ILE A 44 8.82 1.01 14.44
CA ILE A 44 9.43 1.13 13.12
C ILE A 44 9.61 2.61 12.75
N GLY A 45 8.59 3.44 12.98
CA GLY A 45 8.65 4.88 12.71
C GLY A 45 9.73 5.61 13.51
N ALA A 46 9.96 5.20 14.75
CA ALA A 46 11.01 5.73 15.62
C ALA A 46 12.40 5.24 15.20
N ALA A 47 12.55 3.95 14.92
CA ALA A 47 13.84 3.32 14.64
C ALA A 47 14.36 3.57 13.22
N CYS A 48 13.48 3.55 12.20
CA CYS A 48 13.86 3.77 10.81
C CYS A 48 13.71 5.24 10.35
N GLY A 49 13.33 6.12 11.28
CA GLY A 49 13.26 7.56 11.08
C GLY A 49 12.08 8.05 10.23
N ASN A 50 12.20 9.31 9.80
CA ASN A 50 11.10 10.09 9.25
C ASN A 50 10.44 9.47 7.99
N GLY A 51 11.16 8.67 7.21
CA GLY A 51 10.63 8.03 6.00
C GLY A 51 9.46 7.10 6.29
N TRP A 52 9.63 6.16 7.21
CA TRP A 52 8.60 5.17 7.54
C TRP A 52 7.40 5.78 8.27
N ARG A 53 7.64 6.75 9.16
CA ARG A 53 6.56 7.52 9.79
C ARG A 53 5.65 8.19 8.75
N LYS A 54 6.22 8.70 7.64
CA LYS A 54 5.41 9.27 6.55
C LYS A 54 4.62 8.20 5.80
N VAL A 55 5.23 7.06 5.49
CA VAL A 55 4.56 5.94 4.81
C VAL A 55 3.31 5.53 5.58
N PHE A 56 3.43 5.23 6.87
CA PHE A 56 2.28 4.80 7.68
C PHE A 56 1.22 5.89 7.84
N ASN A 57 1.63 7.16 7.99
CA ASN A 57 0.69 8.27 8.09
C ASN A 57 -0.13 8.48 6.81
N VAL A 58 0.54 8.48 5.67
CA VAL A 58 -0.12 8.68 4.37
C VAL A 58 -0.97 7.46 4.03
N TYR A 59 -0.52 6.25 4.35
CA TYR A 59 -1.31 5.03 4.17
C TYR A 59 -2.62 5.10 4.99
N ALA A 60 -2.52 5.41 6.29
CA ALA A 60 -3.70 5.53 7.14
C ALA A 60 -4.67 6.61 6.65
N LYS A 61 -4.16 7.78 6.22
CA LYS A 61 -4.98 8.84 5.63
C LYS A 61 -5.69 8.39 4.36
N PHE A 62 -4.99 7.65 3.49
CA PHE A 62 -5.57 7.13 2.27
C PHE A 62 -6.71 6.14 2.56
N ILE A 63 -6.51 5.16 3.43
CA ILE A 63 -7.54 4.18 3.77
C ILE A 63 -8.74 4.85 4.46
N PHE A 64 -8.49 5.82 5.33
CA PHE A 64 -9.54 6.58 5.99
C PHE A 64 -10.34 7.43 4.98
N ALA A 65 -9.66 8.10 4.03
CA ALA A 65 -10.29 8.89 2.98
C ALA A 65 -11.06 8.04 1.96
N LEU A 66 -10.62 6.80 1.72
CA LEU A 66 -11.33 5.81 0.91
C LEU A 66 -12.69 5.44 1.52
N GLY A 67 -12.87 5.67 2.83
CA GLY A 67 -14.08 5.25 3.54
C GLY A 67 -14.15 3.73 3.67
N HIS A 68 -13.00 3.07 3.83
CA HIS A 68 -12.96 1.64 4.10
C HIS A 68 -13.77 1.31 5.36
N ASP A 69 -14.63 0.29 5.33
CA ASP A 69 -15.63 0.06 6.39
C ASP A 69 -15.00 -0.14 7.77
N GLU A 70 -13.88 -0.85 7.83
CA GLU A 70 -13.11 -0.99 9.07
C GLU A 70 -12.55 0.35 9.56
N ALA A 71 -12.07 1.23 8.67
CA ALA A 71 -11.50 2.51 9.07
C ALA A 71 -12.54 3.48 9.61
N LYS A 72 -13.80 3.39 9.14
CA LYS A 72 -14.93 4.20 9.62
C LYS A 72 -15.28 3.95 11.08
N THR A 73 -14.89 2.81 11.67
CA THR A 73 -15.15 2.51 13.09
C THR A 73 -14.20 3.24 14.04
N PHE A 74 -13.22 3.97 13.53
CA PHE A 74 -12.25 4.75 14.30
C PHE A 74 -12.54 6.25 14.19
N ALA A 75 -12.27 7.02 15.25
CA ALA A 75 -12.58 8.45 15.26
C ALA A 75 -11.67 9.28 14.35
N SER A 76 -10.50 8.75 13.96
CA SER A 76 -9.55 9.42 13.10
C SER A 76 -8.61 8.44 12.41
N TRP A 77 -7.96 8.91 11.33
CA TRP A 77 -6.93 8.13 10.65
C TRP A 77 -5.74 7.80 11.57
N GLN A 78 -5.44 8.64 12.57
CA GLN A 78 -4.40 8.36 13.57
C GLN A 78 -4.76 7.16 14.44
N GLN A 79 -6.02 7.11 14.94
CA GLN A 79 -6.47 5.96 15.72
C GLN A 79 -6.48 4.68 14.88
N TYR A 80 -6.95 4.76 13.63
CA TYR A 80 -6.90 3.63 12.69
C TYR A 80 -5.45 3.15 12.45
N ARG A 81 -4.52 4.09 12.23
CA ARG A 81 -3.09 3.78 12.05
C ARG A 81 -2.54 3.00 13.23
N ASP A 82 -2.82 3.46 14.44
CA ASP A 82 -2.17 2.93 15.64
C ASP A 82 -2.81 1.62 16.13
N LYS A 83 -4.09 1.38 15.80
CA LYS A 83 -4.88 0.26 16.33
C LYS A 83 -5.32 -0.78 15.30
N ARG A 84 -5.09 -0.56 14.01
CA ARG A 84 -5.57 -1.50 12.99
C ARG A 84 -4.73 -1.61 11.72
N LEU A 85 -4.21 -0.52 11.19
CA LEU A 85 -3.42 -0.56 9.96
C LEU A 85 -2.30 -1.62 10.06
N LEU A 86 -2.25 -2.56 9.10
CA LEU A 86 -1.28 -3.65 9.02
C LEU A 86 -1.24 -4.59 10.24
N GLN A 87 -2.22 -4.53 11.13
CA GLN A 87 -2.36 -5.48 12.23
C GLN A 87 -3.13 -6.73 11.79
N SER A 88 -3.17 -7.75 12.66
CA SER A 88 -4.05 -8.90 12.47
C SER A 88 -5.49 -8.47 12.21
N ASN A 89 -6.13 -9.18 11.28
CA ASN A 89 -7.51 -8.94 10.81
C ASN A 89 -7.74 -7.62 10.05
N SER A 90 -6.71 -6.81 9.81
CA SER A 90 -6.87 -5.66 8.91
C SER A 90 -7.07 -6.11 7.46
N ASP A 91 -7.79 -5.30 6.67
CA ASP A 91 -7.92 -5.55 5.22
C ASP A 91 -6.81 -4.84 4.41
N THR A 92 -5.61 -4.76 4.98
CA THR A 92 -4.48 -4.02 4.40
C THR A 92 -3.19 -4.83 4.44
N SER A 93 -2.38 -4.67 3.39
CA SER A 93 -0.99 -5.13 3.37
C SER A 93 -0.04 -4.09 2.80
N LEU A 94 1.22 -4.17 3.21
CA LEU A 94 2.35 -3.44 2.66
C LEU A 94 3.42 -4.44 2.23
N LEU A 95 3.49 -4.71 0.93
CA LEU A 95 4.26 -5.79 0.36
C LEU A 95 5.58 -5.31 -0.25
N PHE A 96 6.63 -6.09 0.00
CA PHE A 96 7.99 -5.92 -0.50
C PHE A 96 8.27 -6.82 -1.73
N SER A 97 7.42 -7.82 -1.96
CA SER A 97 7.43 -8.68 -3.15
C SER A 97 6.69 -8.00 -4.31
N ALA A 98 6.89 -8.50 -5.53
CA ALA A 98 6.13 -8.03 -6.69
C ALA A 98 4.62 -8.33 -6.53
N PRO A 99 3.74 -7.59 -7.23
CA PRO A 99 2.31 -7.90 -7.24
C PRO A 99 2.01 -9.26 -7.83
N ASP A 100 1.33 -10.11 -7.06
CA ASP A 100 0.65 -11.29 -7.58
C ASP A 100 -0.64 -10.83 -8.26
N LEU A 101 -0.79 -11.10 -9.56
CA LEU A 101 -1.93 -10.70 -10.37
C LEU A 101 -3.08 -11.74 -10.37
N THR A 102 -2.87 -12.91 -9.78
CA THR A 102 -3.85 -14.01 -9.79
C THR A 102 -4.91 -13.87 -8.71
N CYS A 103 -4.59 -13.23 -7.59
CA CYS A 103 -5.55 -12.97 -6.54
C CYS A 103 -6.52 -11.83 -6.92
N ASN A 104 -7.70 -11.85 -6.33
CA ASN A 104 -8.65 -10.77 -6.48
C ASN A 104 -8.39 -9.66 -5.45
N ALA A 105 -7.54 -8.71 -5.79
CA ALA A 105 -7.21 -7.57 -4.93
C ALA A 105 -6.96 -6.30 -5.75
N ILE A 106 -7.16 -5.15 -5.12
CA ILE A 106 -6.70 -3.84 -5.60
C ILE A 106 -5.22 -3.71 -5.24
N ARG A 107 -4.41 -3.30 -6.22
CA ARG A 107 -2.96 -3.22 -6.11
C ARG A 107 -2.51 -1.79 -6.28
N ILE A 108 -1.93 -1.20 -5.23
CA ILE A 108 -1.39 0.15 -5.27
C ILE A 108 0.13 0.05 -5.26
N VAL A 109 0.78 0.40 -6.37
CA VAL A 109 2.24 0.47 -6.45
C VAL A 109 2.67 1.90 -6.17
N MET A 110 3.31 2.13 -5.01
CA MET A 110 3.77 3.47 -4.66
C MET A 110 5.15 3.77 -5.25
N GLY A 111 5.31 4.93 -5.86
CA GLY A 111 6.57 5.43 -6.41
C GLY A 111 6.82 5.00 -7.87
N ARG A 112 6.94 6.00 -8.75
CA ARG A 112 7.14 5.84 -10.20
C ARG A 112 8.39 5.02 -10.55
N THR A 113 9.50 5.22 -9.85
CA THR A 113 10.75 4.48 -10.09
C THR A 113 10.57 2.98 -9.84
N TYR A 114 9.88 2.62 -8.76
CA TYR A 114 9.61 1.22 -8.44
C TYR A 114 8.63 0.59 -9.43
N ALA A 115 7.56 1.31 -9.80
CA ALA A 115 6.63 0.86 -10.83
C ALA A 115 7.35 0.58 -12.16
N LYS A 116 8.22 1.48 -12.62
CA LYS A 116 9.02 1.28 -13.84
C LYS A 116 9.94 0.06 -13.75
N ALA A 117 10.51 -0.22 -12.57
CA ALA A 117 11.33 -1.41 -12.36
C ALA A 117 10.49 -2.69 -12.46
N LEU A 118 9.30 -2.71 -11.86
CA LEU A 118 8.36 -3.84 -11.93
C LEU A 118 7.91 -4.11 -13.37
N LEU A 119 7.55 -3.08 -14.14
CA LEU A 119 7.14 -3.20 -15.55
C LEU A 119 8.26 -3.72 -16.46
N LYS A 120 9.53 -3.52 -16.10
CA LYS A 120 10.66 -4.11 -16.84
C LYS A 120 10.93 -5.56 -16.47
N GLN A 121 10.31 -6.06 -15.39
CA GLN A 121 10.61 -7.34 -14.78
C GLN A 121 9.33 -8.16 -14.62
N SER A 122 8.77 -8.20 -13.41
CA SER A 122 7.64 -9.05 -13.03
C SER A 122 6.30 -8.67 -13.67
N LEU A 123 6.16 -7.44 -14.17
CA LEU A 123 4.93 -6.92 -14.78
C LEU A 123 5.14 -6.54 -16.25
N SER A 124 6.05 -7.21 -16.97
CA SER A 124 6.39 -6.91 -18.38
C SER A 124 5.25 -7.07 -19.39
N HIS A 125 4.20 -7.80 -19.01
CA HIS A 125 2.99 -8.01 -19.81
C HIS A 125 1.85 -7.05 -19.42
N ILE A 126 2.09 -6.12 -18.49
CA ILE A 126 1.09 -5.17 -18.01
C ILE A 126 1.30 -3.85 -18.71
N GLU A 127 0.27 -3.40 -19.41
CA GLU A 127 0.18 -2.06 -19.95
C GLU A 127 -0.54 -1.14 -18.96
N LEU A 128 0.05 0.03 -18.74
CA LEU A 128 -0.51 1.06 -17.89
C LEU A 128 -0.99 2.24 -18.72
N ASP A 129 -2.22 2.66 -18.45
CA ASP A 129 -2.76 3.94 -18.90
C ASP A 129 -2.22 5.03 -17.97
N TRP A 130 -1.22 5.78 -18.44
CA TRP A 130 -0.70 6.95 -17.71
C TRP A 130 -1.70 8.09 -17.81
N LEU A 131 -2.20 8.54 -16.65
CA LEU A 131 -3.17 9.63 -16.56
C LEU A 131 -2.48 10.99 -16.50
N ASP A 132 -1.29 11.02 -15.88
CA ASP A 132 -0.39 12.15 -15.78
C ASP A 132 1.03 11.64 -15.44
N ASP A 133 1.92 12.54 -15.00
CA ASP A 133 3.31 12.19 -14.63
C ASP A 133 3.45 11.36 -13.34
N GLU A 134 2.37 11.21 -12.58
CA GLU A 134 2.36 10.72 -11.21
C GLU A 134 1.46 9.48 -11.02
N PHE A 135 0.38 9.40 -11.78
CA PHE A 135 -0.62 8.34 -11.72
C PHE A 135 -0.74 7.55 -13.02
N ALA A 136 -0.89 6.25 -12.87
CA ALA A 136 -1.23 5.35 -13.97
C ALA A 136 -2.15 4.23 -13.47
N VAL A 137 -2.91 3.62 -14.38
CA VAL A 137 -3.85 2.55 -14.03
C VAL A 137 -3.82 1.42 -15.05
N CYS A 138 -4.00 0.18 -14.58
CA CYS A 138 -4.41 -0.95 -15.40
C CYS A 138 -5.68 -1.53 -14.79
N LYS A 139 -6.84 -1.18 -15.37
CA LYS A 139 -8.16 -1.55 -14.81
C LYS A 139 -8.36 -3.07 -14.81
N THR A 140 -7.94 -3.75 -15.86
CA THR A 140 -8.03 -5.22 -16.01
C THR A 140 -7.33 -5.95 -14.87
N ASN A 141 -6.20 -5.42 -14.40
CA ASN A 141 -5.41 -6.01 -13.31
C ASN A 141 -5.64 -5.33 -11.94
N LYS A 142 -6.60 -4.40 -11.86
CA LYS A 142 -6.89 -3.58 -10.68
C LYS A 142 -5.62 -2.95 -10.07
N LEU A 143 -4.70 -2.51 -10.92
CA LEU A 143 -3.41 -1.97 -10.52
C LEU A 143 -3.39 -0.46 -10.74
N ILE A 144 -2.97 0.28 -9.72
CA ILE A 144 -2.77 1.72 -9.76
C ILE A 144 -1.34 2.03 -9.36
N VAL A 145 -0.66 2.83 -10.16
CA VAL A 145 0.60 3.48 -9.78
C VAL A 145 0.27 4.87 -9.23
N CYS A 146 0.89 5.23 -8.11
CA CYS A 146 0.72 6.55 -7.51
C CYS A 146 2.07 7.10 -6.98
N PRO A 147 2.13 8.39 -6.59
CA PRO A 147 3.28 8.93 -5.86
C PRO A 147 3.63 8.12 -4.62
N TYR A 148 4.88 8.23 -4.17
CA TYR A 148 5.31 7.56 -2.95
C TYR A 148 4.50 8.08 -1.74
N PHE A 149 4.29 7.23 -0.72
CA PHE A 149 3.56 7.60 0.50
C PHE A 149 4.39 8.54 1.40
N ASP A 150 4.64 9.74 0.89
CA ASP A 150 5.25 10.89 1.55
C ASP A 150 4.33 12.08 1.28
N TYR A 151 3.93 12.84 2.30
CA TYR A 151 2.99 13.96 2.14
C TYR A 151 3.48 15.06 1.17
N ARG A 152 4.78 15.10 0.87
CA ARG A 152 5.36 15.98 -0.16
C ARG A 152 5.06 15.49 -1.59
N GLN A 153 4.84 14.19 -1.75
CA GLN A 153 4.58 13.54 -3.04
C GLN A 153 3.09 13.22 -3.20
N LEU A 154 2.50 12.55 -2.21
CA LEU A 154 1.07 12.22 -2.13
C LEU A 154 0.37 13.13 -1.10
N SER A 155 0.09 14.37 -1.51
CA SER A 155 -0.63 15.35 -0.72
C SER A 155 -2.11 14.98 -0.54
N ASN A 156 -2.85 15.68 0.33
CA ASN A 156 -4.27 15.39 0.56
C ASN A 156 -5.11 15.40 -0.73
N ILE A 157 -4.88 16.36 -1.65
CA ILE A 157 -5.60 16.42 -2.92
C ILE A 157 -5.29 15.20 -3.80
N LYS A 158 -4.05 14.70 -3.77
CA LYS A 158 -3.66 13.49 -4.50
C LYS A 158 -4.14 12.20 -3.83
N ILE A 159 -4.36 12.21 -2.51
CA ILE A 159 -5.07 11.12 -1.82
C ILE A 159 -6.52 11.04 -2.34
N ILE A 160 -7.22 12.18 -2.48
CA ILE A 160 -8.57 12.19 -3.06
C ILE A 160 -8.53 11.63 -4.49
N ARG A 161 -7.55 12.06 -5.30
CA ARG A 161 -7.36 11.49 -6.64
C ARG A 161 -7.16 9.97 -6.61
N LEU A 162 -6.33 9.45 -5.71
CA LEU A 162 -6.12 8.02 -5.56
C LEU A 162 -7.42 7.29 -5.17
N VAL A 163 -8.23 7.87 -4.28
CA VAL A 163 -9.55 7.33 -3.90
C VAL A 163 -10.49 7.26 -5.09
N GLU A 164 -10.56 8.32 -5.92
CA GLU A 164 -11.36 8.31 -7.15
C GLU A 164 -10.94 7.18 -8.10
N LEU A 165 -9.64 6.96 -8.26
CA LEU A 165 -9.11 5.89 -9.12
C LEU A 165 -9.48 4.51 -8.59
N VAL A 166 -9.39 4.31 -7.28
CA VAL A 166 -9.79 3.05 -6.62
C VAL A 166 -11.28 2.79 -6.82
N ASN A 167 -12.14 3.80 -6.62
CA ASN A 167 -13.59 3.68 -6.78
C ASN A 167 -14.02 3.50 -8.25
N ALA A 168 -13.18 3.92 -9.21
CA ALA A 168 -13.41 3.73 -10.64
C ALA A 168 -12.96 2.36 -11.16
N LEU A 169 -12.32 1.52 -10.33
CA LEU A 169 -12.02 0.14 -10.68
C LEU A 169 -13.30 -0.69 -10.74
N PRO A 170 -13.38 -1.70 -11.62
CA PRO A 170 -14.53 -2.58 -11.67
C PRO A 170 -14.69 -3.33 -10.34
N ASN A 171 -15.81 -3.06 -9.67
CA ASN A 171 -16.31 -3.89 -8.57
C ASN A 171 -16.69 -5.27 -9.11
N HIS A 172 -16.54 -6.28 -8.26
CA HIS A 172 -17.05 -7.62 -8.57
C HIS A 172 -18.53 -7.55 -8.95
N VAL A 173 -18.84 -8.07 -10.13
CA VAL A 173 -20.01 -8.92 -10.29
C VAL A 173 -19.84 -10.12 -9.36
#